data_AF-A0A938TPU7-F1
#
_entry.id   AF-A0A938TPU7-F1
#
_cell.length_a   1.000
_cell.length_b   1.000
_cell.length_c   1.000
_cell.angle_alpha   90.00
_cell.angle_beta   90.00
_cell.angle_gamma   90.00
#
_symmetry.space_group_name_H-M   'P 1'
#
loop_
_entity.id
_entity.type
_entity.pdbx_description
1 polymer ?
#
loop_
_entity_poly.entity_id
_entity_poly.type
_entity_poly.pdbx_seq_one_letter_code
_entity_poly.pdbx_strand_id
1 'polypeptide(L)'
;MMRRFLLAVTLFLAGNTAVRAEWFAREEAIMGTRIAVELWHEDSVAASAAIDAVMAEMRRIDALMSVYRPESRLSEVNRDAASRPGRKRPGPPGA
;
A
#
# COMPACT_ATOMS: atom_id res chain seq x y z
N MET A 1 33.79 -18.88 -36.69
CA MET A 1 32.75 -19.35 -35.73
C MET A 1 33.02 -18.87 -34.30
N MET A 2 34.22 -19.07 -33.74
CA MET A 2 34.62 -18.72 -32.36
C MET A 2 34.20 -17.31 -31.89
N ARG A 3 34.40 -16.28 -32.73
CA ARG A 3 34.14 -14.87 -32.38
C ARG A 3 32.65 -14.52 -32.25
N ARG A 4 31.77 -15.24 -32.97
CA ARG A 4 30.31 -15.12 -32.84
C ARG A 4 29.80 -15.83 -31.58
N PHE A 5 30.44 -16.93 -31.22
CA PHE A 5 30.16 -17.67 -29.99
C PHE A 5 30.54 -16.85 -28.74
N LEU A 6 31.71 -16.21 -28.77
CA LEU A 6 32.16 -15.27 -27.73
C LEU A 6 31.20 -14.09 -27.56
N LEU A 7 30.74 -13.47 -28.65
CA LEU A 7 29.76 -12.37 -28.61
C LEU A 7 28.41 -12.82 -28.01
N ALA A 8 27.93 -14.01 -28.37
CA ALA A 8 26.68 -14.56 -27.82
C ALA A 8 26.79 -14.85 -26.31
N VAL A 9 27.92 -15.41 -25.86
CA VAL A 9 28.17 -15.68 -24.44
C VAL A 9 28.27 -14.37 -23.64
N THR A 10 28.92 -13.34 -24.18
CA THR A 10 29.06 -12.04 -23.52
C THR A 10 27.70 -11.34 -23.38
N LEU A 11 26.82 -11.46 -24.39
CA LEU A 11 25.46 -10.91 -24.36
C LEU A 11 24.56 -11.66 -23.37
N PHE A 12 24.73 -12.98 -23.24
CA PHE A 12 23.98 -13.81 -22.29
C PHE A 12 24.37 -13.52 -20.83
N LEU A 13 25.65 -13.28 -20.54
CA LEU A 13 26.11 -12.90 -19.19
C LEU A 13 25.66 -11.48 -18.80
N ALA A 14 25.52 -10.57 -19.75
CA ALA A 14 25.06 -9.19 -19.48
C ALA A 14 23.55 -9.11 -19.17
N GLY A 15 22.76 -10.12 -19.55
CA GLY A 15 21.31 -10.19 -19.29
C GLY A 15 20.93 -10.68 -17.90
N ASN A 16 21.91 -11.09 -17.07
CA ASN A 16 21.64 -11.59 -15.74
C ASN A 16 21.53 -10.43 -14.75
N THR A 17 20.48 -9.61 -14.89
CA THR A 17 20.10 -8.68 -13.82
C THR A 17 19.78 -9.53 -12.61
N ALA A 18 20.66 -9.47 -11.60
CA ALA A 18 20.48 -10.18 -10.35
C ALA A 18 19.19 -9.68 -9.69
N VAL A 19 18.10 -10.42 -9.92
CA VAL A 19 16.86 -10.30 -9.15
C VAL A 19 17.22 -10.70 -7.73
N ARG A 20 17.32 -9.69 -6.86
CA ARG A 20 17.67 -9.85 -5.46
C ARG A 20 16.39 -9.66 -4.68
N ALA A 21 15.75 -10.78 -4.38
CA ALA A 21 14.63 -10.77 -3.46
C ALA A 21 15.08 -10.27 -2.08
N GLU A 22 14.37 -9.28 -1.55
CA GLU A 22 14.67 -8.69 -0.25
C GLU A 22 13.39 -8.32 0.51
N TRP A 23 13.54 -8.11 1.81
CA TRP A 23 12.48 -7.59 2.68
C TRP A 23 12.41 -6.08 2.56
N PHE A 24 11.21 -5.57 2.32
CA PHE A 24 10.90 -4.14 2.31
C PHE A 24 9.99 -3.84 3.48
N ALA A 25 10.33 -2.78 4.23
CA ALA A 25 9.52 -2.33 5.36
C ALA A 25 9.32 -0.82 5.30
N ARG A 26 8.14 -0.35 5.71
CA ARG A 26 7.87 1.06 5.96
C ARG A 26 6.95 1.23 7.16
N GLU A 27 7.21 2.28 7.92
CA GLU A 27 6.40 2.69 9.06
C GLU A 27 5.99 4.16 8.92
N GLU A 28 4.71 4.44 9.19
CA GLU A 28 4.17 5.80 9.25
C GLU A 28 3.21 5.96 10.44
N ALA A 29 3.14 7.18 10.99
CA ALA A 29 2.16 7.54 12.01
C ALA A 29 0.86 8.03 11.32
N ILE A 30 -0.21 7.23 11.40
CA ILE A 30 -1.51 7.50 10.77
C ILE A 30 -2.61 7.23 11.80
N MET A 31 -3.67 8.05 11.85
CA MET A 31 -4.76 7.92 12.84
C MET A 31 -4.28 7.89 14.31
N GLY A 32 -3.19 8.59 14.63
CA GLY A 32 -2.64 8.61 15.99
C GLY A 32 -2.04 7.27 16.45
N THR A 33 -1.78 6.34 15.53
CA THR A 33 -1.13 5.07 15.80
C THR A 33 -0.01 4.79 14.79
N ARG A 34 0.78 3.78 15.07
CA ARG A 34 1.87 3.28 14.22
C ARG A 34 1.32 2.29 13.21
N ILE A 35 1.44 2.59 11.93
CA ILE A 35 1.14 1.67 10.82
C ILE A 35 2.46 1.17 10.25
N ALA A 36 2.64 -0.14 10.22
CA ALA A 36 3.81 -0.79 9.64
C ALA A 36 3.40 -1.78 8.54
N VAL A 37 4.13 -1.74 7.43
CA VAL A 37 3.98 -2.66 6.30
C VAL A 37 5.32 -3.31 6.05
N GLU A 38 5.34 -4.63 5.94
CA GLU A 38 6.51 -5.43 5.60
C GLU A 38 6.13 -6.44 4.52
N LEU A 39 6.94 -6.55 3.48
CA LEU A 39 6.73 -7.51 2.40
C LEU A 39 8.05 -7.97 1.79
N TRP A 40 8.04 -9.18 1.23
CA TRP A 40 9.16 -9.73 0.47
C TRP A 40 8.89 -9.58 -1.02
N HIS A 41 9.87 -9.09 -1.77
CA HIS A 41 9.73 -8.99 -3.23
C HIS A 41 11.08 -9.00 -3.95
N GLU A 42 11.04 -9.39 -5.21
CA GLU A 42 12.18 -9.50 -6.13
C GLU A 42 12.53 -8.20 -6.87
N ASP A 43 11.53 -7.33 -7.01
CA ASP A 43 11.61 -6.03 -7.65
C ASP A 43 11.30 -4.93 -6.62
N SER A 44 12.28 -4.07 -6.35
CA SER A 44 12.17 -2.98 -5.39
C SER A 44 11.19 -1.88 -5.82
N VAL A 45 10.99 -1.68 -7.12
CA VAL A 45 10.03 -0.69 -7.63
C VAL A 45 8.62 -1.17 -7.37
N ALA A 46 8.33 -2.43 -7.70
CA ALA A 46 7.05 -3.05 -7.42
C ALA A 46 6.76 -3.12 -5.91
N ALA A 47 7.78 -3.44 -5.10
CA ALA A 47 7.67 -3.45 -3.64
C ALA A 47 7.29 -2.08 -3.08
N SER A 48 8.00 -1.02 -3.51
CA SER A 48 7.69 0.34 -3.07
C SER A 48 6.29 0.75 -3.47
N ALA A 49 5.88 0.47 -4.72
CA ALA A 49 4.54 0.80 -5.20
C ALA A 49 3.43 0.10 -4.39
N ALA A 50 3.65 -1.17 -4.00
CA ALA A 50 2.71 -1.90 -3.15
C ALA A 50 2.62 -1.28 -1.74
N ILE A 51 3.76 -0.92 -1.13
CA ILE A 51 3.79 -0.21 0.16
C ILE A 51 3.09 1.15 0.06
N ASP A 52 3.34 1.91 -1.00
CA ASP A 52 2.73 3.22 -1.24
C ASP A 52 1.21 3.10 -1.35
N ALA A 53 0.71 2.06 -2.03
CA ALA A 53 -0.72 1.78 -2.13
C ALA A 53 -1.36 1.50 -0.77
N VAL A 54 -0.70 0.69 0.08
CA VAL A 54 -1.19 0.42 1.44
C VAL A 54 -1.21 1.71 2.27
N MET A 55 -0.13 2.50 2.26
CA MET A 55 -0.07 3.75 3.03
C MET A 55 -1.09 4.78 2.53
N ALA A 56 -1.34 4.85 1.21
CA ALA A 56 -2.37 5.69 0.64
C ALA A 56 -3.78 5.28 1.11
N GLU A 57 -4.04 3.97 1.16
CA GLU A 57 -5.31 3.45 1.68
C GLU A 57 -5.50 3.78 3.16
N MET A 58 -4.44 3.66 3.97
CA MET A 58 -4.50 4.02 5.39
C MET A 58 -4.77 5.52 5.59
N ARG A 59 -4.19 6.40 4.76
CA ARG A 59 -4.51 7.84 4.76
C ARG A 59 -5.94 8.12 4.30
N ARG A 60 -6.46 7.38 3.32
CA ARG A 60 -7.86 7.48 2.88
C ARG A 60 -8.81 7.11 4.01
N ILE A 61 -8.52 6.04 4.75
CA ILE A 61 -9.31 5.62 5.92
C ILE A 61 -9.24 6.70 7.01
N ASP A 62 -8.07 7.24 7.31
CA ASP A 62 -7.89 8.34 8.27
C ASP A 62 -8.76 9.56 7.93
N ALA A 63 -8.75 9.98 6.66
CA ALA A 63 -9.57 11.09 6.17
C ALA A 63 -11.08 10.84 6.31
N LEU A 64 -11.52 9.58 6.23
CA LEU A 64 -12.95 9.24 6.35
C LEU A 64 -13.40 9.02 7.78
N MET A 65 -12.53 8.43 8.61
CA MET A 65 -12.91 7.83 9.89
C MET A 65 -12.40 8.58 11.11
N SER A 66 -11.57 9.61 10.95
CA SER A 66 -11.04 10.37 12.09
C SER A 66 -12.13 11.18 12.78
N VAL A 67 -12.45 10.84 14.03
CA VAL A 67 -13.37 11.62 14.89
C VAL A 67 -12.80 12.98 15.30
N TYR A 68 -11.49 13.17 15.13
CA TYR A 68 -10.79 14.39 15.53
C TYR A 68 -10.70 15.42 14.41
N ARG A 69 -10.91 15.00 13.16
CA ARG A 69 -10.94 15.89 11.98
C ARG A 69 -12.38 16.31 11.70
N PRO A 70 -12.75 17.60 11.87
CA PRO A 70 -14.11 18.08 11.59
C PRO A 70 -14.58 17.82 10.15
N GLU A 71 -13.65 17.80 9.21
CA GLU A 71 -13.83 17.54 7.78
C GLU A 71 -13.96 16.05 7.43
N SER A 72 -13.80 15.14 8.40
CA SER A 72 -13.99 13.72 8.11
C SER A 72 -15.46 13.39 7.91
N ARG A 73 -15.72 12.39 7.07
CA ARG A 73 -17.08 11.90 6.84
C ARG A 73 -17.75 11.42 8.12
N LEU A 74 -16.99 10.78 9.01
CA LEU A 74 -17.52 10.33 10.29
C LEU A 74 -17.93 11.50 11.18
N SER A 75 -17.12 12.56 11.22
CA SER A 75 -17.44 13.78 11.97
C SER A 75 -18.69 14.48 11.42
N GLU A 76 -18.88 14.53 10.11
CA GLU A 76 -20.11 15.02 9.49
C GLU A 76 -21.33 14.21 9.94
N VAL A 77 -21.26 12.88 9.81
CA VAL A 77 -22.36 11.97 10.23
C VAL A 77 -22.67 12.14 11.71
N ASN A 78 -21.66 12.26 12.57
CA ASN A 78 -21.84 12.43 14.01
C ASN A 78 -22.53 13.76 14.36
N ARG A 79 -22.23 14.86 13.64
CA ARG A 79 -22.94 16.14 13.82
C ARG A 79 -24.42 16.04 13.44
N ASP A 80 -24.72 15.34 12.36
CA ASP A 80 -26.07 15.26 11.82
C ASP A 80 -26.94 14.18 12.50
N ALA A 81 -26.33 13.30 13.30
CA ALA A 81 -26.97 12.12 13.90
C ALA A 81 -28.23 12.44 14.75
N ALA A 82 -28.29 13.61 15.37
CA ALA A 82 -29.45 14.05 16.15
C ALA A 82 -30.65 14.46 15.27
N SER A 83 -30.41 14.78 14.00
CA SER A 83 -31.41 15.39 13.10
C SER A 83 -31.94 14.43 12.03
N ARG A 84 -31.19 13.39 11.67
CA ARG A 84 -31.56 12.45 10.60
C ARG A 84 -31.12 11.02 10.92
N PRO A 85 -31.99 10.01 10.75
CA PRO A 85 -31.59 8.61 10.85
C PRO A 85 -30.55 8.28 9.77
N GLY A 86 -29.36 7.85 10.18
CA GLY A 86 -28.30 7.42 9.27
C GLY A 86 -28.64 6.08 8.61
N ARG A 87 -28.48 5.97 7.29
CA ARG A 87 -28.63 4.70 6.57
C ARG A 87 -27.45 3.79 6.89
N LYS A 88 -27.67 2.72 7.69
CA LYS A 88 -26.68 1.65 7.87
C LYS A 88 -26.57 0.82 6.60
N ARG A 89 -25.36 0.59 6.11
CA ARG A 89 -25.10 -0.43 5.08
C ARG A 89 -25.22 -1.81 5.75
N PRO A 90 -25.83 -2.82 5.10
CA PRO A 90 -25.83 -4.18 5.62
C PRO A 90 -24.38 -4.63 5.88
N GLY A 91 -24.14 -5.33 6.99
CA GLY A 91 -22.84 -5.92 7.27
C GLY A 91 -22.46 -6.97 6.21
N PRO A 92 -21.16 -7.28 6.05
CA PRO A 92 -20.76 -8.41 5.21
C PRO A 92 -21.41 -9.70 5.73
N PRO A 93 -21.85 -10.61 4.85
CA PRO A 93 -22.43 -11.88 5.30
C PRO A 93 -21.37 -12.72 6.02
N GLY A 94 -21.67 -13.14 7.27
CA GLY A 94 -20.92 -14.17 7.99
C GLY A 94 -19.87 -13.70 9.01
N ALA A 95 -20.05 -12.54 9.66
CA ALA A 95 -19.32 -12.21 10.89
C ALA A 95 -19.91 -12.93 12.12
#